data_AF-A0A8S3GRC0-F1
#
_entry.id   AF-A0A8S3GRC0-F1
#
_cell.length_a   1.000
_cell.length_b   1.000
_cell.length_c   1.000
_cell.angle_alpha   90.00
_cell.angle_beta   90.00
_cell.angle_gamma   90.00
#
_symmetry.space_group_name_H-M   'P 1'
#
loop_
_entity.id
_entity.type
_entity.pdbx_description
1 polymer ?
#
loop_
_entity_poly.entity_id
_entity_poly.type
_entity_poly.pdbx_seq_one_letter_code
_entity_poly.pdbx_strand_id
1 'polypeptide(L)' 'MMGDTYADVKKSAAKLWHLERARIALEIENGMSSSERKSEVNKYWVDIQGERYLQVEEVTYPLGYLKDD' A
#
# COMPACT_ATOMS: atom_id res chain seq x y z
N MET A 1 17.61 8.01 25.23
CA MET A 1 16.34 8.05 25.98
C MET A 1 15.26 8.92 25.35
N MET A 2 15.47 10.19 24.98
CA MET A 2 14.45 10.95 24.23
C MET A 2 14.41 10.60 22.73
N GLY A 3 15.57 10.35 22.10
CA GLY A 3 15.66 10.02 20.67
C GLY A 3 14.95 8.72 20.27
N ASP A 4 15.00 7.70 21.14
CA ASP A 4 14.36 6.40 20.92
C ASP A 4 12.83 6.53 20.91
N THR A 5 12.27 7.31 21.83
CA THR A 5 10.82 7.55 21.93
C THR A 5 10.28 8.30 20.71
N TYR A 6 11.00 9.28 20.16
CA TYR A 6 10.58 9.99 18.95
C TYR A 6 10.57 9.09 17.71
N ALA A 7 11.57 8.21 17.57
CA ALA A 7 11.63 7.26 16.47
C ALA A 7 10.47 6.25 16.53
N ASP A 8 10.14 5.77 17.73
CA ASP A 8 9.05 4.83 17.94
C ASP A 8 7.66 5.47 17.76
N VAL A 9 7.49 6.72 18.19
CA VAL A 9 6.27 7.51 17.93
C VAL A 9 6.08 7.70 16.43
N LYS A 10 7.14 8.07 15.69
CA LYS A 10 7.08 8.26 14.23
C LYS A 10 6.71 6.96 13.50
N LYS A 11 7.34 5.83 13.87
CA LYS A 11 7.00 4.50 13.30
C LYS A 11 5.56 4.10 13.61
N SER A 12 5.10 4.37 14.82
CA SER A 12 3.73 4.04 15.26
C SER A 12 2.70 4.91 14.54
N ALA A 13 2.97 6.21 14.37
CA ALA A 13 2.11 7.12 13.63
C ALA A 13 1.96 6.72 12.16
N ALA A 14 3.05 6.33 11.49
CA ALA A 14 3.00 5.85 10.11
C ALA A 14 2.13 4.58 9.99
N LYS A 15 2.29 3.61 10.91
CA LYS A 15 1.46 2.40 10.93
C LYS A 15 -0.02 2.71 11.13
N LEU A 16 -0.35 3.60 12.06
CA LEU A 16 -1.73 4.02 12.32
C LEU A 16 -2.34 4.71 11.11
N TRP A 17 -1.57 5.58 10.45
CA TRP A 17 -2.00 6.23 9.21
C TRP A 17 -2.32 5.24 8.09
N HIS A 18 -1.43 4.26 7.86
CA HIS A 18 -1.67 3.21 6.86
C HIS A 18 -2.88 2.35 7.21
N LEU A 19 -3.08 2.03 8.50
CA LEU A 19 -4.23 1.27 8.97
C LEU A 19 -5.54 2.02 8.69
N GLU A 20 -5.59 3.31 8.99
CA GLU A 20 -6.80 4.11 8.79
C GLU A 20 -7.15 4.26 7.31
N ARG A 21 -6.13 4.46 6.46
CA ARG A 21 -6.31 4.44 5.01
C ARG A 21 -6.87 3.11 4.51
N ALA A 22 -6.38 1.99 5.03
CA ALA A 22 -6.89 0.68 4.67
C ALA A 22 -8.35 0.49 5.11
N ARG A 23 -8.72 0.97 6.30
CA ARG A 23 -10.12 0.93 6.78
C ARG A 23 -11.07 1.70 5.88
N ILE A 24 -10.71 2.94 5.55
CA ILE A 24 -11.52 3.79 4.65
C ILE A 24 -11.68 3.12 3.29
N ALA A 25 -10.60 2.57 2.72
CA ALA A 25 -10.66 1.87 1.43
C ALA A 25 -11.63 0.66 1.47
N LEU A 26 -11.55 -0.15 2.54
CA LEU A 26 -12.44 -1.29 2.72
C LEU A 26 -13.90 -0.87 2.92
N GLU A 27 -14.15 0.21 3.65
CA GLU A 27 -15.51 0.74 3.83
C GLU A 27 -16.12 1.22 2.51
N ILE A 28 -15.33 1.93 1.71
CA ILE A 28 -15.73 2.35 0.36
C ILE A 28 -16.05 1.12 -0.49
N GLU A 29 -15.16 0.12 -0.54
CA GLU A 29 -15.37 -1.11 -1.32
C GLU A 29 -16.62 -1.88 -0.88
N ASN A 30 -16.91 -1.90 0.43
CA ASN A 30 -18.12 -2.53 0.97
C ASN A 30 -19.40 -1.77 0.60
N GLY A 31 -19.32 -0.46 0.38
CA GLY A 31 -20.43 0.35 -0.12
C GLY A 31 -20.68 0.22 -1.63
N MET A 32 -19.73 -0.33 -2.39
CA MET A 32 -19.86 -0.49 -3.85
C MET A 32 -20.82 -1.62 -4.23
N SER A 33 -21.55 -1.43 -5.33
CA SER A 33 -22.29 -2.50 -5.99
C SER A 33 -21.35 -3.54 -6.61
N SER A 34 -21.85 -4.76 -6.84
CA SER A 34 -21.09 -5.83 -7.47
C SER A 34 -20.59 -5.48 -8.88
N SER A 35 -21.29 -4.61 -9.61
CA SER A 35 -20.87 -4.11 -10.93
C SER A 35 -19.67 -3.16 -10.82
N GLU A 36 -19.71 -2.22 -9.88
CA GLU A 36 -18.63 -1.24 -9.65
C GLU A 36 -17.36 -1.94 -9.14
N ARG A 37 -17.52 -2.93 -8.25
CA ARG A 37 -16.39 -3.71 -7.75
C ARG A 37 -15.67 -4.47 -8.88
N LYS A 38 -16.43 -5.08 -9.80
CA LYS A 38 -15.86 -5.83 -10.93
C LYS A 38 -15.11 -4.95 -11.93
N SER A 39 -15.54 -3.70 -12.15
CA SER A 39 -14.85 -2.79 -13.08
C SER A 39 -13.49 -2.32 -12.56
N GLU A 40 -13.33 -2.18 -11.23
CA GLU A 40 -12.05 -1.77 -10.63
C GLU A 40 -11.07 -2.94 -10.45
N VAL A 41 -11.60 -4.11 -10.08
CA VAL A 41 -10.81 -5.32 -9.80
C VAL A 41 -10.12 -5.91 -11.04
N ASN A 42 -10.41 -5.48 -12.26
CA ASN A 42 -9.77 -6.05 -13.46
C ASN A 42 -8.64 -5.20 -14.05
N LYS A 43 -8.37 -4.00 -13.52
CA LYS A 43 -7.42 -3.06 -14.13
C LYS A 43 -5.95 -3.37 -13.85
N TYR A 44 -5.65 -4.04 -12.74
CA TYR A 44 -4.27 -4.21 -12.23
C TYR A 44 -3.87 -5.67 -11.98
N TRP A 45 -4.76 -6.61 -12.30
CA TRP A 45 -4.51 -8.03 -12.09
C TRP A 45 -4.06 -8.69 -13.37
N VAL A 46 -3.12 -9.62 -13.23
CA VAL A 46 -2.64 -10.46 -14.31
C VAL A 46 -2.98 -11.90 -13.98
N ASP A 47 -3.61 -12.60 -14.92
CA ASP A 47 -3.88 -14.03 -14.83
C ASP A 47 -2.70 -14.83 -15.40
N ILE A 48 -2.07 -15.66 -14.58
CA ILE A 48 -0.99 -16.56 -14.99
C ILE A 48 -1.39 -17.98 -14.58
N GLN A 49 -1.58 -18.86 -15.57
CA GLN A 49 -1.99 -20.26 -15.35
C GLN A 49 -3.29 -20.44 -14.54
N GLY A 50 -4.20 -19.47 -14.60
CA GLY A 50 -5.48 -19.49 -13.87
C GLY A 50 -5.39 -18.92 -12.45
N GLU A 51 -4.22 -18.45 -12.02
CA GLU A 51 -4.01 -17.77 -10.75
C GLU A 51 -3.88 -16.26 -10.96
N ARG A 52 -4.43 -15.49 -10.01
CA ARG A 52 -4.47 -14.02 -10.08
C ARG A 52 -3.32 -13.39 -9.32
N TYR A 53 -2.57 -12.53 -9.99
CA TYR A 53 -1.45 -11.79 -9.43
C TYR A 53 -1.66 -10.28 -9.52
N LEU A 54 -1.20 -9.55 -8.51
CA LEU A 54 -1.14 -8.09 -8.54
C LEU A 54 0.20 -7.66 -9.14
N GLN A 55 0.18 -6.86 -10.20
CA GLN A 55 1.41 -6.30 -10.77
C GLN A 55 1.90 -5.12 -9.92
N VAL A 56 3.15 -5.18 -9.46
CA VAL A 56 3.79 -4.13 -8.66
C VAL A 56 5.10 -3.74 -9.34
N GLU A 57 5.31 -2.45 -9.55
CA GLU A 57 6.59 -1.90 -9.99
C GLU A 57 7.37 -1.44 -8.77
N GLU A 58 8.54 -2.04 -8.54
CA GLU A 58 9.46 -1.63 -7.47
C GLU A 58 10.63 -0.88 -8.10
N VAL A 59 10.81 0.38 -7.70
CA VAL A 59 11.97 1.17 -8.10
C VAL A 59 13.06 0.98 -7.05
N THR A 60 13.97 0.04 -7.31
CA THR A 60 15.17 -0.13 -6.49
C THR A 60 16.30 0.75 -7.03
N TYR A 61 16.79 1.68 -6.23
CA TYR A 61 18.00 2.43 -6.56
C TYR A 61 19.23 1.54 -6.28
N PRO A 62 20.21 1.45 -7.20
CA PRO A 62 21.50 0.86 -6.88
C PRO A 62 22.11 1.58 -5.67
N LEU A 63 22.73 0.83 -4.75
CA LEU A 63 23.34 1.27 -3.47
C LEU A 63 24.42 2.37 -3.58
N GLY A 64 24.57 3.07 -4.70
CA GLY A 64 25.57 4.11 -4.95
C GLY A 64 25.01 5.51 -5.31
N TYR A 65 23.70 5.74 -5.23
CA TYR A 65 23.07 7.01 -5.65
C TYR A 65 22.28 7.74 -4.55
N LEU A 66 22.66 7.58 -3.29
CA LEU A 66 22.29 8.56 -2.27
C LEU A 66 23.43 9.58 -2.20
N LYS A 67 23.35 10.64 -3.02
CA LYS A 67 23.99 11.90 -2.65
C LYS A 67 23.08 12.53 -1.60
N ASP A 68 23.62 12.66 -0.40
CA ASP A 68 23.05 13.53 0.62
C ASP A 68 22.98 14.96 0.05
N ASP A 69 21.78 15.48 -0.11
CA ASP A 69 21.49 16.91 -0.19
C ASP A 69 20.80 17.33 1.12
#